data_AF-A0A069D4C3-F1
#
_entry.id   AF-A0A069D4C3-F1
#
_cell.length_a   1.000
_cell.length_b   1.000
_cell.length_c   1.000
_cell.angle_alpha   90.00
_cell.angle_beta   90.00
_cell.angle_gamma   90.00
#
_symmetry.space_group_name_H-M   'P 1'
#
loop_
_entity.id
_entity.type
_entity.pdbx_description
1 polymer ?
#
loop_
_entity_poly.entity_id
_entity_poly.type
_entity_poly.pdbx_seq_one_letter_code
_entity_poly.pdbx_strand_id
1 'polypeptide(L)'
;MNSKCNGNFALGYGMVPFGDYIDEHFWLTTKSVNAHFYLRQYENKNTWFPALGADLYNISVAQNIAIDAALHGWIQPRALAFAENSGKLGTAIDLTGKYRVYSGIKGVKGLSLNLGMTAKTEGFLLEEMNLKRYIGFRIGASIWL
;
A
#
# COMPACT_ATOMS: atom_id res chain seq x y z
N MET A 1 -9.55 22.46 -22.09
CA MET A 1 -8.75 21.67 -21.14
C MET A 1 -9.40 21.74 -19.77
N ASN A 2 -10.21 20.74 -19.39
CA ASN A 2 -10.80 20.66 -18.05
C ASN A 2 -10.23 19.39 -17.41
N SER A 3 -9.09 19.50 -16.72
CA SER A 3 -8.51 18.38 -15.98
C SER A 3 -8.97 18.52 -14.53
N LYS A 4 -10.00 17.77 -14.15
CA LYS A 4 -10.40 17.68 -12.75
C LYS A 4 -9.29 16.96 -11.99
N CYS A 5 -8.63 17.68 -11.11
CA CYS A 5 -7.66 17.16 -10.16
C CYS A 5 -8.37 17.13 -8.81
N ASN A 6 -8.46 15.94 -8.20
CA ASN A 6 -9.05 15.76 -6.89
C ASN A 6 -7.93 15.34 -5.93
N GLY A 7 -7.79 16.11 -4.85
CA GLY A 7 -6.91 15.79 -3.73
C GLY A 7 -7.74 15.40 -2.52
N ASN A 8 -7.22 14.47 -1.69
CA ASN A 8 -7.76 14.21 -0.36
C ASN A 8 -6.61 14.07 0.64
N PHE A 9 -6.89 14.35 1.90
CA PHE A 9 -5.97 14.28 3.01
C PHE A 9 -6.65 13.63 4.22
N ALA A 10 -5.93 12.75 4.91
CA ALA A 10 -6.39 12.17 6.16
C ALA A 10 -5.22 12.00 7.14
N LEU A 11 -5.56 12.02 8.42
CA LEU A 11 -4.67 11.68 9.52
C LEU A 11 -5.17 10.39 10.17
N GLY A 12 -4.24 9.54 10.60
CA GLY A 12 -4.55 8.33 11.33
C GLY A 12 -3.62 8.11 12.51
N TYR A 13 -4.09 7.24 13.41
CA TYR A 13 -3.37 6.74 14.56
C TYR A 13 -3.73 5.27 14.76
N GLY A 14 -2.76 4.45 15.17
CA GLY A 14 -2.99 3.04 15.45
C GLY A 14 -1.84 2.39 16.20
N MET A 15 -2.02 1.11 16.53
CA MET A 15 -1.02 0.32 17.25
C MET A 15 -0.16 -0.51 16.29
N VAL A 16 1.08 -0.74 16.69
CA VAL A 16 2.02 -1.68 16.07
C VAL A 16 2.57 -2.64 17.13
N PRO A 17 3.21 -3.77 16.75
CA PRO A 17 3.73 -4.74 17.73
C PRO A 17 4.74 -4.19 18.75
N PHE A 18 5.28 -2.99 18.52
CA PHE A 18 6.32 -2.36 19.34
C PHE A 18 5.94 -0.96 19.84
N GLY A 19 4.65 -0.59 19.83
CA GLY A 19 4.17 0.71 20.26
C GLY A 19 3.02 1.19 19.37
N ASP A 20 3.11 2.43 18.92
CA ASP A 20 2.05 3.10 18.17
C ASP A 20 2.57 3.69 16.86
N TYR A 21 1.67 4.24 16.05
CA TYR A 21 2.03 5.08 14.92
C TYR A 21 1.00 6.19 14.71
N ILE A 22 1.46 7.26 14.09
CA ILE A 22 0.62 8.26 13.42
C ILE A 22 0.95 8.29 11.94
N ASP A 23 -0.05 8.57 11.10
CA ASP A 23 0.17 8.74 9.67
C ASP A 23 -0.59 9.93 9.07
N GLU A 24 -0.01 10.41 7.98
CA GLU A 24 -0.50 11.47 7.11
C GLU A 24 -0.67 10.87 5.72
N HIS A 25 -1.90 10.84 5.23
CA HIS A 25 -2.25 10.24 3.95
C HIS A 25 -2.67 11.31 2.95
N PHE A 26 -2.17 11.21 1.72
CA PHE A 26 -2.45 12.12 0.62
C PHE A 26 -2.89 11.32 -0.60
N TRP A 27 -4.10 11.57 -1.09
CA TRP A 27 -4.59 10.98 -2.34
C TRP A 27 -4.61 12.02 -3.45
N LEU A 28 -4.13 11.64 -4.62
CA LEU A 28 -4.15 12.47 -5.82
C LEU A 28 -4.78 11.67 -6.96
N THR A 29 -5.94 12.14 -7.44
CA THR A 29 -6.60 11.58 -8.61
C THR A 29 -6.69 12.63 -9.71
N THR A 30 -6.13 12.32 -10.86
CA THR A 30 -6.24 13.05 -12.12
C THR A 30 -6.83 12.13 -13.20
N LYS A 31 -6.95 12.61 -14.45
CA LYS A 31 -7.39 11.77 -15.57
C LYS A 31 -6.49 10.59 -15.86
N SER A 32 -5.19 10.68 -15.54
CA SER A 32 -4.17 9.71 -15.93
C SER A 32 -3.41 9.12 -14.75
N VAL A 33 -3.60 9.66 -13.55
CA VAL A 33 -2.89 9.26 -12.33
C VAL A 33 -3.90 9.05 -11.23
N ASN A 34 -3.84 7.92 -10.56
CA ASN A 34 -4.49 7.68 -9.29
C ASN A 34 -3.41 7.20 -8.32
N ALA A 35 -3.03 8.09 -7.40
CA ALA A 35 -1.90 7.88 -6.51
C ALA A 35 -2.30 8.13 -5.07
N HIS A 36 -1.62 7.43 -4.18
CA HIS A 36 -1.69 7.63 -2.74
C HIS A 36 -0.27 7.69 -2.19
N PHE A 37 -0.04 8.57 -1.23
CA PHE A 37 1.21 8.71 -0.53
C PHE A 37 0.93 8.77 0.95
N TYR A 38 1.79 8.17 1.75
CA TYR A 38 1.72 8.35 3.19
C TYR A 38 3.08 8.65 3.79
N LEU A 39 3.06 9.46 4.84
CA LEU A 39 4.13 9.60 5.80
C LEU A 39 3.66 8.98 7.10
N ARG A 40 4.49 8.19 7.75
CA ARG A 40 4.19 7.54 9.01
C ARG A 40 5.33 7.74 9.99
N GLN A 41 4.99 7.90 11.26
CA GLN A 41 5.94 7.93 12.33
C GLN A 41 5.53 6.86 13.34
N TYR A 42 6.37 5.84 13.48
CA TYR A 42 6.21 4.86 14.55
C TYR A 42 6.76 5.43 15.84
N GLU A 43 6.07 5.19 16.95
CA GLU A 43 6.52 5.54 18.29
C GLU A 43 6.66 4.26 19.11
N ASN A 44 7.75 4.15 19.85
CA ASN A 44 7.85 3.21 20.97
C ASN A 44 8.10 3.98 22.27
N LYS A 45 8.53 3.31 23.34
CA LYS A 45 8.69 3.93 24.67
C LYS A 45 9.35 5.32 24.65
N ASN A 46 10.42 5.50 23.88
CA ASN A 46 11.22 6.74 23.90
C ASN A 46 11.72 7.17 22.51
N THR A 47 11.43 6.43 21.44
CA THR A 47 12.02 6.66 20.11
C THR A 47 10.95 6.70 19.04
N TRP A 48 11.10 7.66 18.13
CA TRP A 48 10.29 7.80 16.92
C TRP A 48 11.05 7.29 15.71
N PHE A 49 10.39 6.53 14.85
CA PHE A 49 10.99 5.98 13.64
C PHE A 49 10.14 6.32 12.41
N PRO A 50 10.73 6.91 11.35
CA PRO A 50 9.98 7.31 10.17
C PRO A 50 9.68 6.14 9.25
N ALA A 51 8.57 6.26 8.54
CA ALA A 51 8.20 5.43 7.41
C ALA A 51 7.43 6.24 6.37
N LEU A 52 7.41 5.73 5.15
CA LEU A 52 6.71 6.34 4.03
C LEU A 52 6.30 5.27 3.03
N GLY A 53 5.32 5.61 2.20
CA GLY A 53 4.99 4.78 1.06
C GLY A 53 4.25 5.55 -0.01
N ALA A 54 4.20 4.93 -1.18
CA ALA A 54 3.54 5.46 -2.36
C ALA A 54 2.86 4.31 -3.10
N ASP A 55 1.61 4.52 -3.48
CA ASP A 55 0.80 3.60 -4.26
C ASP A 55 0.37 4.28 -5.56
N LEU A 56 0.39 3.53 -6.65
CA LEU A 56 -0.17 3.89 -7.94
C LEU A 56 -1.20 2.85 -8.34
N TYR A 57 -2.43 3.29 -8.61
CA TYR A 57 -3.56 2.42 -8.88
C TYR A 57 -3.98 2.48 -10.36
N ASN A 58 -4.39 1.32 -10.88
CA ASN A 58 -4.96 1.16 -12.22
C ASN A 58 -4.09 1.69 -13.37
N ILE A 59 -2.78 1.46 -13.30
CA ILE A 59 -1.86 1.74 -14.40
C ILE A 59 -2.24 0.83 -15.58
N SER A 60 -2.77 1.41 -16.66
CA SER A 60 -3.16 0.66 -17.86
C SER A 60 -1.93 0.22 -18.64
N VAL A 61 -1.73 -1.09 -18.78
CA VAL A 61 -0.60 -1.68 -19.53
C VAL A 61 -1.06 -2.22 -20.88
N ALA A 62 -2.27 -2.75 -20.94
CA ALA A 62 -2.95 -3.18 -22.16
C ALA A 62 -4.46 -2.97 -22.01
N GLN A 63 -5.22 -3.15 -23.09
CA GLN A 63 -6.67 -2.88 -23.11
C GLN A 63 -7.44 -3.52 -21.95
N ASN A 64 -7.06 -4.74 -21.57
CA ASN A 64 -7.73 -5.52 -20.52
C ASN A 64 -6.83 -5.76 -19.30
N ILE A 65 -5.66 -5.11 -19.22
CA ILE A 65 -4.67 -5.34 -18.16
C ILE A 65 -4.34 -4.03 -17.47
N ALA A 66 -4.57 -3.99 -16.16
CA ALA A 66 -4.14 -2.92 -15.29
C ALA A 66 -3.22 -3.45 -14.19
N ILE A 67 -2.34 -2.59 -13.69
CA ILE A 67 -1.45 -2.89 -12.58
C ILE A 67 -1.66 -1.87 -11.47
N ASP A 68 -1.71 -2.34 -10.24
CA ASP A 68 -1.47 -1.52 -9.05
C ASP A 68 -0.05 -1.81 -8.55
N ALA A 69 0.66 -0.77 -8.12
CA ALA A 69 2.00 -0.88 -7.60
C ALA A 69 2.16 -0.05 -6.33
N ALA A 70 2.80 -0.61 -5.31
CA ALA A 70 3.11 0.07 -4.07
C ALA A 70 4.59 -0.10 -3.70
N LEU A 71 5.16 0.96 -3.13
CA LEU A 71 6.49 0.97 -2.55
C LEU A 71 6.40 1.49 -1.12
N HIS A 72 7.06 0.80 -0.20
CA HIS A 72 7.10 1.15 1.22
C HIS A 72 8.53 1.17 1.71
N GLY A 73 8.85 2.13 2.57
CA GLY A 73 10.12 2.22 3.28
C GLY A 73 9.90 2.57 4.73
N TRP A 74 10.68 1.99 5.63
CA TRP A 74 10.59 2.27 7.05
C TRP A 74 11.94 2.16 7.75
N ILE A 75 12.07 2.89 8.83
CA ILE A 75 12.96 2.53 9.93
C ILE A 75 12.05 2.06 11.06
N GLN A 76 12.41 0.96 11.71
CA GLN A 76 11.68 0.39 12.84
C GLN A 76 12.65 -0.08 13.92
N PRO A 77 12.20 -0.34 15.16
CA PRO A 77 13.08 -0.88 16.18
C PRO A 77 13.70 -2.21 15.71
N ARG A 78 15.00 -2.36 15.86
CA ARG A 78 15.75 -3.52 15.32
C ARG A 78 15.20 -4.87 15.80
N ALA A 79 14.83 -4.96 17.07
CA ALA A 79 14.23 -6.15 17.68
C ALA A 79 12.68 -6.16 17.63
N LEU A 80 12.06 -5.17 16.98
CA LEU A 80 10.61 -4.91 17.05
C LEU A 80 10.10 -4.92 18.50
N ALA A 81 10.88 -4.33 19.41
CA ALA A 81 10.61 -4.29 20.83
C ALA A 81 10.26 -2.88 21.30
N PHE A 82 9.38 -2.78 22.29
CA PHE A 82 8.88 -1.50 22.81
C PHE A 82 9.97 -0.60 23.42
N ALA A 83 11.05 -1.17 23.96
CA ALA A 83 12.14 -0.44 24.62
C ALA A 83 13.43 -0.30 23.77
N GLU A 84 13.38 -0.68 22.50
CA GLU A 84 14.54 -0.66 21.60
C GLU A 84 14.77 0.74 21.03
N ASN A 85 15.96 1.30 21.19
CA ASN A 85 16.28 2.65 20.71
C ASN A 85 17.01 2.63 19.35
N SER A 86 17.41 1.45 18.86
CA SER A 86 18.09 1.33 17.57
C SER A 86 17.14 1.02 16.42
N GLY A 87 17.37 1.68 15.29
CA GLY A 87 16.60 1.51 14.06
C GLY A 87 17.17 0.43 13.13
N LYS A 88 16.28 -0.20 12.37
CA LYS A 88 16.60 -1.04 11.21
C LYS A 88 15.78 -0.57 10.01
N LEU A 89 16.46 -0.31 8.91
CA LEU A 89 15.83 0.00 7.63
C LEU A 89 15.14 -1.25 7.07
N GLY A 90 13.94 -1.07 6.53
CA GLY A 90 13.26 -2.08 5.75
C GLY A 90 12.43 -1.46 4.62
N THR A 91 12.06 -2.30 3.67
CA THR A 91 11.35 -1.92 2.46
C THR A 91 10.40 -3.02 2.02
N ALA A 92 9.33 -2.63 1.32
CA ALA A 92 8.44 -3.57 0.64
C ALA A 92 8.03 -3.04 -0.73
N ILE A 93 7.74 -3.97 -1.63
CA ILE A 93 7.13 -3.72 -2.93
C ILE A 93 5.90 -4.61 -3.03
N ASP A 94 4.78 -4.02 -3.46
CA ASP A 94 3.56 -4.74 -3.78
C ASP A 94 3.17 -4.49 -5.24
N LEU A 95 2.82 -5.55 -5.96
CA LEU A 95 2.35 -5.47 -7.33
C LEU A 95 1.09 -6.30 -7.47
N THR A 96 0.02 -5.74 -8.03
CA THR A 96 -1.19 -6.47 -8.34
C THR A 96 -1.59 -6.26 -9.79
N GLY A 97 -1.48 -7.31 -10.60
CA GLY A 97 -1.99 -7.35 -11.96
C GLY A 97 -3.47 -7.73 -11.98
N LYS A 98 -4.25 -7.03 -12.80
CA LYS A 98 -5.69 -7.23 -12.95
C LYS A 98 -6.02 -7.46 -14.41
N TYR A 99 -6.57 -8.63 -14.72
CA TYR A 99 -7.13 -8.94 -16.04
C TYR A 99 -8.64 -8.73 -16.02
N ARG A 100 -9.13 -7.77 -16.81
CA ARG A 100 -10.55 -7.39 -16.85
C ARG A 100 -11.29 -8.12 -17.97
N VAL A 101 -12.42 -8.70 -17.63
CA VAL A 101 -13.42 -9.26 -18.54
C VAL A 101 -14.66 -8.39 -18.47
N TYR A 102 -15.02 -7.76 -19.58
CA TYR A 102 -16.21 -6.93 -19.66
C TYR A 102 -17.48 -7.80 -19.66
N SER A 103 -18.51 -7.34 -18.96
CA SER A 103 -19.80 -8.02 -18.89
C SER A 103 -20.87 -7.21 -19.61
N GLY A 104 -21.74 -7.89 -20.36
CA GLY A 104 -22.93 -7.29 -20.97
C GLY A 104 -24.16 -7.31 -20.06
N ILE A 105 -24.02 -7.78 -18.81
CA ILE A 105 -25.12 -7.91 -17.86
C ILE A 105 -25.44 -6.52 -17.28
N LYS A 106 -26.73 -6.15 -17.30
CA LYS A 106 -27.21 -4.88 -16.76
C LYS A 106 -26.84 -4.78 -15.26
N GLY A 107 -26.07 -3.74 -14.90
CA GLY A 107 -25.63 -3.49 -13.53
C GLY A 107 -24.27 -4.11 -13.16
N VAL A 108 -23.62 -4.86 -14.07
CA VAL A 108 -22.25 -5.34 -13.89
C VAL A 108 -21.44 -4.92 -15.11
N LYS A 109 -20.56 -3.93 -14.95
CA LYS A 109 -19.69 -3.43 -16.02
C LYS A 109 -18.54 -4.39 -16.35
N GLY A 110 -18.11 -5.20 -15.39
CA GLY A 110 -17.07 -6.19 -15.63
C GLY A 110 -16.65 -6.96 -14.39
N LEU A 111 -15.86 -8.00 -14.63
CA LEU A 111 -15.17 -8.79 -13.61
C LEU A 111 -13.66 -8.65 -13.84
N SER A 112 -12.85 -8.77 -12.79
CA SER A 112 -11.41 -8.92 -12.94
C SER A 112 -10.88 -10.11 -12.17
N LEU A 113 -9.90 -10.79 -12.75
CA LEU A 113 -9.03 -11.73 -12.06
C LEU A 113 -7.77 -10.97 -11.65
N ASN A 114 -7.39 -11.11 -10.38
CA ASN A 114 -6.31 -10.35 -9.78
C ASN A 114 -5.21 -11.32 -9.32
N LEU A 115 -3.97 -11.03 -9.70
CA LEU A 115 -2.78 -11.73 -9.24
C LEU A 115 -1.85 -10.71 -8.58
N GLY A 116 -1.62 -10.90 -7.29
CA GLY A 116 -0.78 -10.05 -6.46
C GLY A 116 0.52 -10.73 -6.08
N MET A 117 1.57 -9.93 -5.92
CA MET A 117 2.85 -10.33 -5.37
C MET A 117 3.33 -9.24 -4.41
N THR A 118 3.81 -9.66 -3.25
CA THR A 118 4.43 -8.75 -2.27
C THR A 118 5.82 -9.29 -1.94
N ALA A 119 6.84 -8.45 -2.05
CA ALA A 119 8.20 -8.77 -1.64
C ALA A 119 8.63 -7.76 -0.58
N LYS A 120 9.07 -8.24 0.59
CA LYS A 120 9.49 -7.36 1.68
C LYS A 120 10.70 -7.86 2.45
N THR A 121 11.44 -6.91 2.99
CA THR A 121 12.45 -7.18 4.01
C THR A 121 11.78 -7.46 5.37
N GLU A 122 12.59 -7.79 6.37
CA GLU A 122 12.11 -7.92 7.75
C GLU A 122 11.52 -6.61 8.26
N GLY A 123 10.49 -6.71 9.11
CA GLY A 123 9.78 -5.58 9.68
C GLY A 123 8.26 -5.75 9.63
N PHE A 124 7.58 -4.88 10.36
CA PHE A 124 6.13 -4.77 10.37
C PHE A 124 5.65 -3.91 9.20
N LEU A 125 4.63 -4.37 8.51
CA LEU A 125 3.90 -3.62 7.48
C LEU A 125 2.42 -3.93 7.72
N LEU A 126 1.56 -2.91 7.73
CA LEU A 126 0.15 -3.09 8.12
C LEU A 126 -0.56 -4.12 7.23
N GLU A 127 -0.21 -4.14 5.96
CA GLU A 127 -0.80 -4.98 4.92
C GLU A 127 -0.21 -6.40 4.88
N GLU A 128 0.82 -6.71 5.69
CA GLU A 128 1.52 -8.00 5.68
C GLU A 128 1.90 -8.49 7.08
N MET A 129 1.29 -9.60 7.49
CA MET A 129 1.46 -10.18 8.83
C MET A 129 2.85 -10.78 9.08
N ASN A 130 3.58 -11.20 8.03
CA ASN A 130 4.87 -11.87 8.21
C ASN A 130 5.97 -10.91 8.68
N LEU A 131 6.48 -11.01 9.90
CA LEU A 131 7.55 -10.08 10.36
C LEU A 131 8.93 -10.32 9.72
N LYS A 132 9.14 -11.49 9.12
CA LYS A 132 10.40 -11.88 8.48
C LYS A 132 10.44 -11.45 7.01
N ARG A 133 11.62 -11.54 6.39
CA ARG A 133 11.75 -11.42 4.94
C ARG A 133 10.80 -12.41 4.27
N TYR A 134 10.01 -11.93 3.32
CA TYR A 134 8.92 -12.69 2.75
C TYR A 134 8.68 -12.30 1.29
N ILE A 135 8.32 -13.30 0.49
CA ILE A 135 7.75 -13.13 -0.84
C ILE A 135 6.41 -13.87 -0.83
N GLY A 136 5.33 -13.15 -1.03
CA GLY A 136 3.97 -13.66 -1.01
C GLY A 136 3.27 -13.50 -2.34
N PHE A 137 2.33 -14.39 -2.61
CA PHE A 137 1.45 -14.32 -3.77
C PHE A 137 0.01 -14.30 -3.31
N ARG A 138 -0.84 -13.54 -4.01
CA ARG A 138 -2.27 -13.43 -3.74
C ARG A 138 -3.04 -13.65 -5.04
N ILE A 139 -4.18 -14.32 -4.94
CA ILE A 139 -5.13 -14.46 -6.04
C ILE A 139 -6.48 -13.94 -5.56
N GLY A 140 -7.20 -13.23 -6.42
CA GLY A 140 -8.51 -12.72 -6.09
C GLY A 140 -9.33 -12.36 -7.32
N ALA A 141 -10.53 -11.85 -7.07
CA ALA A 141 -11.39 -11.32 -8.11
C ALA A 141 -12.06 -10.02 -7.65
N SER A 142 -12.47 -9.17 -8.59
CA SER A 142 -13.23 -7.96 -8.30
C SER A 142 -14.41 -7.80 -9.25
N ILE A 143 -15.50 -7.23 -8.75
CA ILE A 143 -16.69 -6.92 -9.52
C ILE A 143 -16.75 -5.40 -9.70
N TRP A 144 -16.99 -4.97 -10.93
CA TRP A 144 -17.19 -3.57 -11.30
C TRP A 144 -18.67 -3.35 -11.59
N LEU A 145 -19.30 -2.51 -10.77
CA LEU A 145 -20.72 -2.13 -10.87
C LEU A 145 -20.90 -0.85 -11.70
#